data_AF-A0A9D5ZSD7-F1
#
_entry.id   AF-A0A9D5ZSD7-F1
#
_cell.length_a   1.000
_cell.length_b   1.000
_cell.length_c   1.000
_cell.angle_alpha   90.00
_cell.angle_beta   90.00
_cell.angle_gamma   90.00
#
_symmetry.space_group_name_H-M   'P 1'
#
loop_
_entity.id
_entity.type
_entity.pdbx_description
1 polymer ?
#
loop_
_entity_poly.entity_id
_entity_poly.type
_entity_poly.pdbx_seq_one_letter_code
_entity_poly.pdbx_strand_id
1 'polypeptide(L)'
;MKSSFLSDRICIIFISFVTLGVYYPLIFAQVCNVDDQRMLNYLMSIETFDLKSIFFLKLVYYYRPLLYLTYMFDRFAWLCFESFMHLENIIIHLINGLLVFLCSKELEKRFKIDPSYLTPLIISLLFVLHPINTESICWISGRSDLIAATFIYLVIYLLLKNGLKDKSNIMLMSISYLLALLCKETAVGLLPVILIFIFLIDNNQTFHSLKNRLILMIPFVLTTSFYLLLRSYAINRDVGIRIFSGIQRHPELASNDLTTSNINIIEAIGFYIK
;
A
#
# COMPACT_ATOMS: atom_id res chain seq x y z
N MET A 1 2.94 31.47 -29.49
CA MET A 1 2.88 29.99 -29.37
C MET A 1 4.17 29.51 -28.71
N LYS A 2 4.18 29.25 -27.40
CA LYS A 2 5.33 28.61 -26.73
C LYS A 2 5.18 27.10 -26.90
N SER A 3 5.96 26.49 -27.78
CA SER A 3 6.13 25.04 -27.79
C SER A 3 6.85 24.66 -26.50
N SER A 4 6.13 24.20 -25.48
CA SER A 4 6.79 23.59 -24.33
C SER A 4 7.51 22.35 -24.83
N PHE A 5 8.84 22.35 -24.77
CA PHE A 5 9.67 21.20 -25.12
C PHE A 5 9.31 19.95 -24.30
N LEU A 6 8.68 20.14 -23.14
CA LEU A 6 8.20 19.10 -22.26
C LEU A 6 6.91 18.47 -22.79
N SER A 7 6.89 17.14 -22.80
CA SER A 7 5.72 16.30 -23.05
C SER A 7 5.63 15.23 -21.96
N ASP A 8 4.47 14.57 -21.83
CA ASP A 8 4.29 13.47 -20.88
C ASP A 8 5.35 12.38 -21.04
N ARG A 9 5.67 12.02 -22.28
CA ARG A 9 6.69 11.01 -22.58
C ARG A 9 8.06 11.42 -22.06
N ILE A 10 8.44 12.68 -22.29
CA ILE A 10 9.73 13.21 -21.83
C ILE A 10 9.77 13.24 -20.30
N CYS A 11 8.70 13.67 -19.64
CA CYS A 11 8.62 13.70 -18.18
C CYS A 11 8.75 12.29 -17.59
N ILE A 12 8.02 11.31 -18.14
CA ILE A 12 8.07 9.91 -17.70
C ILE A 12 9.47 9.33 -17.89
N ILE A 13 10.09 9.52 -19.07
CA ILE A 13 11.45 9.04 -19.34
C ILE A 13 12.44 9.68 -18.37
N PHE A 14 12.30 10.99 -18.10
CA PHE A 14 13.19 11.70 -17.19
C PHE A 14 13.05 11.22 -15.73
N ILE A 15 11.82 11.05 -15.23
CA ILE A 15 11.56 10.50 -13.89
C ILE A 15 12.15 9.09 -13.78
N SER A 16 11.93 8.24 -14.79
CA SER A 16 12.50 6.89 -14.83
C SER A 16 14.02 6.90 -14.82
N PHE A 17 14.64 7.72 -15.66
CA PHE A 17 16.09 7.84 -15.74
C PHE A 17 16.69 8.30 -14.40
N VAL A 18 16.11 9.34 -13.78
CA VAL A 18 16.58 9.86 -12.50
C VAL A 18 16.41 8.82 -11.38
N THR A 19 15.24 8.19 -11.28
CA THR A 19 14.96 7.20 -10.23
C THR A 19 15.91 6.00 -10.35
N LEU A 20 16.05 5.44 -11.55
CA LEU A 20 16.95 4.31 -11.78
C LEU A 20 18.40 4.72 -11.55
N GLY A 21 18.82 5.89 -12.03
CA GLY A 21 20.19 6.39 -11.89
C GLY A 21 20.60 6.71 -10.45
N VAL A 22 19.67 7.10 -9.58
CA VAL A 22 19.97 7.37 -8.17
C VAL A 22 20.02 6.07 -7.36
N TYR A 23 19.11 5.13 -7.63
CA TYR A 23 18.97 3.91 -6.83
C TYR A 23 19.68 2.67 -7.40
N TYR A 24 20.27 2.73 -8.60
CA TYR A 24 20.98 1.57 -9.17
C TYR A 24 22.05 0.94 -8.25
N PRO A 25 22.78 1.67 -7.38
CA PRO A 25 23.78 1.05 -6.53
C PRO A 25 23.20 -0.02 -5.59
N LEU A 26 21.91 0.08 -5.24
CA LEU A 26 21.22 -0.89 -4.38
C LEU A 26 21.13 -2.29 -4.98
N ILE A 27 21.23 -2.42 -6.31
CA ILE A 27 21.25 -3.74 -6.96
C ILE A 27 22.49 -4.54 -6.52
N PHE A 28 23.56 -3.86 -6.11
CA PHE A 28 24.79 -4.47 -5.63
C PHE A 28 24.90 -4.46 -4.10
N ALA A 29 23.89 -3.92 -3.40
CA ALA A 29 23.86 -3.92 -1.95
C ALA A 29 23.55 -5.33 -1.42
N GLN A 30 24.05 -5.60 -0.22
CA GLN A 30 23.70 -6.79 0.54
C GLN A 30 22.46 -6.54 1.39
N VAL A 31 21.81 -7.62 1.85
CA VAL A 31 20.76 -7.54 2.88
C VAL A 31 21.26 -6.72 4.08
N CYS A 32 20.49 -5.70 4.46
CA CYS A 32 20.84 -4.85 5.59
C CYS A 32 20.56 -5.58 6.91
N ASN A 33 21.34 -5.30 7.97
CA ASN A 33 21.09 -5.87 9.30
C ASN A 33 19.72 -5.48 9.91
N VAL A 34 19.06 -4.45 9.35
CA VAL A 34 17.73 -4.01 9.77
C VAL A 34 16.62 -4.77 9.03
N ASP A 35 16.94 -5.46 7.93
CA ASP A 35 15.98 -6.34 7.27
C ASP A 35 15.63 -7.53 8.16
N ASP A 36 14.40 -8.04 7.99
CA ASP A 36 13.93 -9.21 8.72
C ASP A 36 14.62 -10.47 8.20
N GLN A 37 15.80 -10.76 8.76
CA GLN A 37 16.57 -11.96 8.41
C GLN A 37 15.77 -13.25 8.69
N ARG A 38 14.83 -13.24 9.64
CA ARG A 38 13.99 -14.41 9.92
C ARG A 38 13.00 -14.65 8.78
N MET A 39 12.46 -13.58 8.19
CA MET A 39 11.62 -13.66 7.01
C MET A 39 12.39 -14.29 5.84
N LEU A 40 13.61 -13.83 5.55
CA LEU A 40 14.43 -14.39 4.46
C LEU A 40 14.79 -15.86 4.70
N ASN A 41 15.22 -16.20 5.91
CA ASN A 41 15.53 -17.59 6.27
C ASN A 41 14.28 -18.49 6.16
N TYR A 42 13.11 -17.98 6.56
CA TYR A 42 11.84 -18.68 6.42
C TYR A 42 11.49 -18.92 4.93
N LEU A 43 11.62 -17.90 4.09
CA LEU A 43 11.38 -18.03 2.64
C LEU A 43 12.31 -19.06 2.00
N MET A 44 13.58 -19.09 2.41
CA MET A 44 14.55 -20.08 1.94
C MET A 44 14.25 -21.50 2.42
N SER A 45 13.52 -21.66 3.52
CA SER A 45 13.06 -22.96 4.02
C SER A 45 11.80 -23.50 3.32
N ILE A 46 11.10 -22.65 2.56
CA ILE A 46 9.90 -23.05 1.82
C ILE A 46 10.32 -23.78 0.53
N GLU A 47 9.77 -24.99 0.37
CA GLU A 47 9.95 -25.82 -0.82
C GLU A 47 8.74 -25.79 -1.76
N THR A 48 7.54 -25.54 -1.23
CA THR A 48 6.28 -25.62 -1.97
C THR A 48 5.47 -24.33 -1.91
N PHE A 49 4.78 -24.02 -3.00
CA PHE A 49 3.87 -22.88 -3.08
C PHE A 49 2.46 -23.28 -2.61
N ASP A 50 2.05 -22.78 -1.44
CA ASP A 50 0.69 -23.02 -0.90
C ASP A 50 -0.03 -21.70 -0.59
N LEU A 51 -0.96 -21.33 -1.48
CA LEU A 51 -1.82 -20.14 -1.31
C LEU A 51 -2.65 -20.17 -0.03
N LYS A 52 -3.12 -21.35 0.37
CA LYS A 52 -3.95 -21.46 1.58
C LYS A 52 -3.13 -21.10 2.81
N SER A 53 -1.84 -21.45 2.83
CA SER A 53 -0.96 -21.11 3.93
C SER A 53 -0.73 -19.61 4.09
N ILE A 54 -0.60 -18.89 2.97
CA ILE A 54 -0.36 -17.45 2.92
C ILE A 54 -1.55 -16.69 3.47
N PHE A 55 -2.76 -17.04 3.04
CA PHE A 55 -3.97 -16.33 3.44
C PHE A 55 -4.55 -16.80 4.79
N PHE A 56 -4.27 -18.03 5.23
CA PHE A 56 -5.01 -18.60 6.36
C PHE A 56 -4.19 -19.34 7.43
N LEU A 57 -2.95 -19.76 7.19
CA LEU A 57 -2.32 -20.76 8.08
C LEU A 57 -0.98 -20.39 8.72
N LYS A 58 -0.16 -19.46 8.18
CA LYS A 58 1.25 -19.42 8.59
C LYS A 58 1.99 -18.08 8.43
N LEU A 59 1.44 -16.98 8.93
CA LEU A 59 2.18 -15.70 8.98
C LEU A 59 2.65 -15.44 10.42
N VAL A 60 3.98 -15.39 10.60
CA VAL A 60 4.63 -15.45 11.93
C VAL A 60 4.49 -14.15 12.71
N TYR A 61 4.37 -12.99 12.04
CA TYR A 61 4.40 -11.68 12.74
C TYR A 61 3.36 -10.67 12.27
N TYR A 62 2.96 -10.66 10.99
CA TYR A 62 1.99 -9.71 10.45
C TYR A 62 1.07 -10.37 9.42
N TYR A 63 -0.23 -10.09 9.50
CA TYR A 63 -1.18 -10.50 8.46
C TYR A 63 -1.06 -9.62 7.20
N ARG A 64 -0.11 -9.98 6.31
CA ARG A 64 0.18 -9.25 5.05
C ARG A 64 0.27 -10.21 3.86
N PRO A 65 -0.81 -10.94 3.52
CA PRO A 65 -0.75 -12.04 2.55
C PRO A 65 -0.27 -11.62 1.15
N LEU A 66 -0.59 -10.40 0.70
CA LEU A 66 -0.14 -9.93 -0.61
C LEU A 66 1.37 -9.66 -0.63
N LEU A 67 1.93 -9.16 0.47
CA LEU A 67 3.38 -9.02 0.62
C LEU A 67 4.08 -10.38 0.63
N TYR A 68 3.52 -11.37 1.35
CA TYR A 68 4.09 -12.72 1.33
C TYR A 68 4.02 -13.36 -0.06
N LEU A 69 2.99 -13.07 -0.86
CA LEU A 69 2.95 -13.50 -2.26
C LEU A 69 4.13 -12.95 -3.07
N THR A 70 4.52 -11.69 -2.88
CA THR A 70 5.69 -11.14 -3.60
C THR A 70 6.98 -11.79 -3.15
N TYR A 71 7.12 -12.09 -1.86
CA TYR A 71 8.29 -12.83 -1.37
C TYR A 71 8.34 -14.30 -1.81
N MET A 72 7.19 -14.95 -1.93
CA MET A 72 7.14 -16.30 -2.50
C MET A 72 7.49 -16.26 -3.99
N PHE A 73 7.07 -15.21 -4.70
CA PHE A 73 7.55 -14.98 -6.06
C PHE A 73 9.08 -14.83 -6.09
N ASP A 74 9.69 -14.05 -5.21
CA ASP A 74 11.17 -13.94 -5.14
C ASP A 74 11.85 -15.29 -4.96
N ARG A 75 11.30 -16.13 -4.09
CA ARG A 75 11.82 -17.48 -3.81
C ARG A 75 11.78 -18.37 -5.05
N PHE A 76 10.66 -18.40 -5.77
CA PHE A 76 10.50 -19.32 -6.91
C PHE A 76 11.04 -18.77 -8.23
N ALA A 77 11.09 -17.45 -8.40
CA ALA A 77 11.60 -16.82 -9.62
C ALA A 77 13.12 -16.61 -9.58
N TRP A 78 13.66 -16.17 -8.44
CA TRP A 78 15.04 -15.72 -8.32
C TRP A 78 15.80 -16.33 -7.13
N LEU A 79 15.23 -17.33 -6.44
CA LEU A 79 15.81 -17.95 -5.24
C LEU A 79 16.18 -16.94 -4.14
N CYS A 80 15.37 -15.88 -4.00
CA CYS A 80 15.63 -14.78 -3.07
C CYS A 80 17.02 -14.14 -3.29
N PHE A 81 17.44 -13.98 -4.55
CA PHE A 81 18.67 -13.24 -4.85
C PHE A 81 18.48 -11.74 -4.60
N GLU A 82 19.36 -11.17 -3.79
CA GLU A 82 19.24 -9.84 -3.19
C GLU A 82 19.12 -8.73 -4.24
N SER A 83 19.92 -8.82 -5.32
CA SER A 83 19.90 -7.86 -6.41
C SER A 83 18.54 -7.74 -7.08
N PHE A 84 17.82 -8.84 -7.27
CA PHE A 84 16.47 -8.81 -7.86
C PHE A 84 15.46 -8.26 -6.87
N MET A 85 15.57 -8.60 -5.59
CA MET A 85 14.67 -8.08 -4.56
C MET A 85 14.79 -6.56 -4.39
N HIS A 86 16.01 -6.01 -4.45
CA HIS A 86 16.24 -4.56 -4.50
C HIS A 86 15.74 -3.94 -5.81
N LEU A 87 15.98 -4.59 -6.95
CA LEU A 87 15.48 -4.11 -8.24
C LEU A 87 13.95 -3.99 -8.24
N GLU A 88 13.24 -4.96 -7.67
CA GLU A 88 11.78 -4.91 -7.52
C GLU A 88 11.35 -3.70 -6.70
N ASN A 89 12.01 -3.43 -5.56
CA ASN A 89 11.72 -2.24 -4.77
C ASN A 89 11.93 -0.94 -5.56
N ILE A 90 13.03 -0.83 -6.32
CA ILE A 90 13.30 0.34 -7.17
C ILE A 90 12.20 0.51 -8.23
N ILE A 91 11.78 -0.57 -8.87
CA ILE A 91 10.71 -0.54 -9.88
C ILE A 91 9.38 -0.12 -9.25
N ILE A 92 9.03 -0.66 -8.09
CA ILE A 92 7.79 -0.27 -7.38
C ILE A 92 7.85 1.21 -6.97
N HIS A 93 9.00 1.69 -6.48
CA HIS A 93 9.18 3.11 -6.17
C HIS A 93 9.07 4.01 -7.40
N LEU A 94 9.61 3.57 -8.54
CA LEU A 94 9.40 4.27 -9.81
C LEU A 94 7.92 4.34 -10.18
N ILE A 95 7.18 3.23 -10.06
CA ILE A 95 5.72 3.21 -10.28
C ILE A 95 5.03 4.23 -9.36
N ASN A 96 5.42 4.29 -8.09
CA ASN A 96 4.91 5.30 -7.14
C ASN A 96 5.20 6.72 -7.62
N GLY A 97 6.42 7.01 -8.05
CA GLY A 97 6.81 8.30 -8.62
C GLY A 97 5.98 8.70 -9.84
N LEU A 98 5.72 7.76 -10.75
CA LEU A 98 4.88 7.98 -11.92
C LEU A 98 3.40 8.19 -11.54
N LEU A 99 2.88 7.47 -10.56
CA LEU A 99 1.53 7.71 -10.04
C LEU A 99 1.42 9.08 -9.36
N VAL A 100 2.45 9.53 -8.63
CA VAL A 100 2.51 10.89 -8.06
C VAL A 100 2.51 11.96 -9.15
N PHE A 101 3.25 11.75 -10.24
CA PHE A 101 3.20 12.63 -11.42
C PHE A 101 1.77 12.72 -11.99
N LEU A 102 1.10 11.57 -12.17
CA LEU A 102 -0.27 11.51 -12.69
C LEU A 102 -1.28 12.16 -11.72
N CYS A 103 -1.17 11.90 -10.41
CA CYS A 103 -2.01 12.53 -9.40
C CYS A 103 -1.86 14.06 -9.43
N SER A 104 -0.62 14.55 -9.53
CA SER A 104 -0.34 15.99 -9.59
C SER A 104 -0.99 16.66 -10.80
N LYS A 105 -0.97 16.01 -11.97
CA LYS A 105 -1.69 16.49 -13.16
C LYS A 105 -3.21 16.55 -12.96
N GLU A 106 -3.80 15.54 -12.33
CA GLU A 106 -5.23 15.54 -12.06
C GLU A 106 -5.62 16.57 -10.99
N LEU A 107 -4.73 16.86 -10.03
CA LEU A 107 -4.92 17.95 -9.07
C LEU A 107 -4.92 19.32 -9.75
N GLU A 108 -3.99 19.59 -10.67
CA GLU A 108 -4.00 20.85 -11.44
C GLU A 108 -5.34 21.08 -12.15
N LYS A 109 -5.86 20.04 -12.83
CA LYS A 109 -7.17 20.09 -13.49
C LYS A 109 -8.31 20.36 -12.50
N ARG A 110 -8.28 19.69 -11.34
CA ARG A 110 -9.32 19.82 -10.30
C ARG A 110 -9.36 21.22 -9.69
N PHE A 111 -8.19 21.81 -9.45
CA PHE A 111 -8.04 23.15 -8.89
C PHE A 111 -8.09 24.26 -9.94
N LYS A 112 -8.33 23.92 -11.22
CA LYS A 112 -8.35 24.86 -12.35
C LYS A 112 -7.05 25.68 -12.45
N ILE A 113 -5.93 25.06 -12.09
CA ILE A 113 -4.59 25.61 -12.29
C ILE A 113 -4.24 25.39 -13.77
N ASP A 114 -3.60 26.37 -14.39
CA ASP A 114 -3.15 26.25 -15.78
C ASP A 114 -2.25 25.00 -15.93
N PRO A 115 -2.55 24.11 -16.89
CA PRO A 115 -1.83 22.85 -17.01
C PRO A 115 -0.34 23.09 -17.27
N SER A 116 0.51 22.49 -16.43
CA SER A 116 1.95 22.61 -16.51
C SER A 116 2.58 21.22 -16.57
N TYR A 117 3.63 21.05 -17.37
CA TYR A 117 4.45 19.84 -17.29
C TYR A 117 5.49 19.94 -16.17
N LEU A 118 5.90 21.15 -15.81
CA LEU A 118 6.98 21.39 -14.88
C LEU A 118 6.57 21.12 -13.44
N THR A 119 5.38 21.55 -13.03
CA THR A 119 4.91 21.39 -11.65
C THR A 119 4.73 19.92 -11.28
N PRO A 120 4.01 19.08 -12.06
CA PRO A 120 3.88 17.65 -11.77
C PRO A 120 5.23 16.92 -11.81
N LEU A 121 6.13 17.35 -12.73
CA LEU A 121 7.48 16.81 -12.82
C LEU A 121 8.28 17.10 -11.55
N ILE A 122 8.29 18.35 -11.08
CA ILE A 122 8.98 18.74 -9.85
C ILE A 122 8.41 17.98 -8.64
N ILE A 123 7.09 17.87 -8.51
CA ILE A 123 6.46 17.14 -7.41
C ILE A 123 6.88 15.66 -7.42
N SER A 124 6.87 15.02 -8.60
CA SER A 124 7.31 13.63 -8.75
C SER A 124 8.80 13.46 -8.43
N LEU A 125 9.66 14.35 -8.92
CA LEU A 125 11.10 14.34 -8.62
C LEU A 125 11.39 14.54 -7.14
N LEU A 126 10.70 15.50 -6.50
CA LEU A 126 10.79 15.70 -5.05
C LEU A 126 10.40 14.43 -4.31
N PHE A 127 9.33 13.74 -4.72
CA PHE A 127 8.94 12.47 -4.12
C PHE A 127 10.00 11.37 -4.33
N VAL A 128 10.45 11.12 -5.58
CA VAL A 128 11.37 10.00 -5.82
C VAL A 128 12.76 10.22 -5.22
N LEU A 129 13.18 11.48 -5.08
CA LEU A 129 14.48 11.85 -4.49
C LEU A 129 14.41 12.15 -2.98
N HIS A 130 13.23 12.13 -2.36
CA HIS A 130 13.11 12.50 -0.96
C HIS A 130 13.83 11.48 -0.05
N PRO A 131 14.74 11.91 0.85
CA PRO A 131 15.47 11.00 1.74
C PRO A 131 14.58 10.13 2.62
N ILE A 132 13.38 10.60 2.98
CA ILE A 132 12.43 9.80 3.77
C ILE A 132 12.05 8.47 3.11
N ASN A 133 12.11 8.40 1.77
CA ASN A 133 11.75 7.20 1.03
C ASN A 133 12.91 6.20 0.95
N THR A 134 14.15 6.60 1.26
CA THR A 134 15.32 5.72 1.09
C THR A 134 15.21 4.50 1.97
N GLU A 135 14.65 4.62 3.18
CA GLU A 135 14.45 3.49 4.10
C GLU A 135 13.58 2.40 3.46
N SER A 136 12.41 2.78 2.91
CA SER A 136 11.51 1.84 2.25
C SER A 136 12.07 1.19 0.99
N ILE A 137 13.03 1.85 0.31
CA ILE A 137 13.66 1.35 -0.93
C ILE A 137 14.85 0.45 -0.62
N CYS A 138 15.71 0.87 0.32
CA CYS A 138 16.93 0.18 0.69
C CYS A 138 16.65 -1.15 1.39
N TRP A 139 15.57 -1.25 2.16
CA TRP A 139 15.23 -2.49 2.87
C TRP A 139 14.34 -3.38 2.02
N ILE A 140 14.70 -4.65 1.88
CA ILE A 140 13.87 -5.65 1.19
C ILE A 140 12.51 -5.78 1.88
N SER A 141 12.49 -5.73 3.21
CA SER A 141 11.28 -5.73 4.05
C SER A 141 10.43 -4.43 3.91
N GLY A 142 11.07 -3.33 3.49
CA GLY A 142 10.43 -2.04 3.18
C GLY A 142 9.45 -2.12 1.99
N ARG A 143 9.50 -3.20 1.20
CA ARG A 143 8.57 -3.47 0.09
C ARG A 143 7.10 -3.34 0.47
N SER A 144 6.75 -3.65 1.73
CA SER A 144 5.38 -3.50 2.23
C SER A 144 4.84 -2.08 2.09
N ASP A 145 5.66 -1.07 2.37
CA ASP A 145 5.32 0.35 2.19
C ASP A 145 5.17 0.72 0.73
N LEU A 146 6.11 0.25 -0.09
CA LEU A 146 6.14 0.60 -1.51
C LEU A 146 4.90 0.08 -2.24
N ILE A 147 4.52 -1.19 -2.03
CA ILE A 147 3.34 -1.78 -2.69
C ILE A 147 2.05 -1.16 -2.14
N ALA A 148 1.95 -0.96 -0.82
CA ALA A 148 0.79 -0.28 -0.24
C ALA A 148 0.63 1.13 -0.82
N ALA A 149 1.72 1.89 -0.95
CA ALA A 149 1.74 3.20 -1.57
C ALA A 149 1.30 3.16 -3.04
N THR A 150 1.72 2.16 -3.83
CA THR A 150 1.28 2.00 -5.23
C THR A 150 -0.23 1.95 -5.32
N PHE A 151 -0.85 1.08 -4.53
CA PHE A 151 -2.30 0.91 -4.56
C PHE A 151 -3.04 2.12 -3.97
N ILE A 152 -2.48 2.78 -2.96
CA ILE A 152 -3.02 4.03 -2.41
C ILE A 152 -3.00 5.14 -3.47
N TYR A 153 -1.86 5.36 -4.13
CA TYR A 153 -1.76 6.39 -5.18
C TYR A 153 -2.62 6.04 -6.39
N LEU A 154 -2.78 4.77 -6.73
CA LEU A 154 -3.72 4.35 -7.76
C LEU A 154 -5.17 4.71 -7.40
N VAL A 155 -5.60 4.48 -6.15
CA VAL A 155 -6.93 4.89 -5.67
C VAL A 155 -7.08 6.40 -5.79
N ILE A 156 -6.10 7.17 -5.32
CA ILE A 156 -6.11 8.64 -5.40
C ILE A 156 -6.20 9.11 -6.85
N TYR A 157 -5.40 8.54 -7.75
CA TYR A 157 -5.44 8.88 -9.17
C TYR A 157 -6.81 8.61 -9.80
N LEU A 158 -7.38 7.42 -9.58
CA LEU A 158 -8.71 7.06 -10.10
C LEU A 158 -9.80 7.96 -9.53
N LEU A 159 -9.68 8.30 -8.25
CA LEU A 159 -10.59 9.18 -7.54
C LEU A 159 -10.53 10.63 -8.07
N LEU A 160 -9.33 11.13 -8.40
CA LEU A 160 -9.14 12.46 -8.99
C LEU A 160 -9.60 12.52 -10.45
N LYS A 161 -9.24 11.52 -11.26
CA LYS A 161 -9.47 11.49 -12.71
C LYS A 161 -10.92 11.22 -13.08
N ASN A 162 -11.50 10.18 -12.49
CA ASN A 162 -12.81 9.65 -12.89
C ASN A 162 -13.89 9.91 -11.83
N GLY A 163 -13.49 10.19 -10.59
CA GLY A 163 -14.42 10.34 -9.47
C GLY A 163 -15.23 9.07 -9.21
N LEU A 164 -16.48 9.25 -8.77
CA LEU A 164 -17.37 8.17 -8.34
C LEU A 164 -18.57 7.98 -9.29
N LYS A 165 -18.41 8.37 -10.56
CA LYS A 165 -19.50 8.33 -11.55
C LYS A 165 -19.74 6.94 -12.11
N ASP A 166 -18.66 6.18 -12.26
CA ASP A 166 -18.69 4.85 -12.88
C ASP A 166 -18.48 3.75 -11.83
N LYS A 167 -19.37 2.76 -11.86
CA LYS A 167 -19.29 1.56 -11.01
C LYS A 167 -18.00 0.79 -11.25
N SER A 168 -17.52 0.73 -12.49
CA SER A 168 -16.27 0.03 -12.81
C SER A 168 -15.07 0.70 -12.11
N ASN A 169 -15.04 2.04 -12.12
CA ASN A 169 -14.02 2.81 -11.43
C ASN A 169 -14.09 2.61 -9.90
N ILE A 170 -15.30 2.61 -9.32
CA ILE A 170 -15.50 2.33 -7.89
C ILE A 170 -15.01 0.93 -7.52
N MET A 171 -15.31 -0.07 -8.34
CA MET A 171 -14.84 -1.44 -8.14
C MET A 171 -13.31 -1.52 -8.21
N LEU A 172 -12.69 -0.89 -9.21
CA LEU A 172 -11.24 -0.83 -9.35
C LEU A 172 -10.57 -0.14 -8.16
N MET A 173 -11.14 0.97 -7.67
CA MET A 173 -10.67 1.64 -6.45
C MET A 173 -10.82 0.74 -5.22
N SER A 174 -11.94 0.02 -5.08
CA SER A 174 -12.18 -0.87 -3.94
C SER A 174 -11.23 -2.07 -3.94
N ILE A 175 -10.94 -2.65 -5.12
CA ILE A 175 -9.96 -3.73 -5.29
C ILE A 175 -8.56 -3.21 -4.97
N SER A 176 -8.17 -2.07 -5.54
CA SER A 176 -6.86 -1.46 -5.28
C SER A 176 -6.68 -1.18 -3.78
N TYR A 177 -7.70 -0.61 -3.13
CA TYR A 177 -7.69 -0.36 -1.70
C TYR A 177 -7.56 -1.66 -0.88
N LEU A 178 -8.26 -2.74 -1.27
CA LEU A 178 -8.10 -4.05 -0.64
C LEU A 178 -6.65 -4.57 -0.79
N LEU A 179 -6.06 -4.45 -1.97
CA LEU A 179 -4.68 -4.86 -2.21
C LEU A 179 -3.70 -4.06 -1.33
N ALA A 180 -3.91 -2.76 -1.16
CA ALA A 180 -3.13 -1.94 -0.22
C ALA A 180 -3.21 -2.49 1.22
N LEU A 181 -4.42 -2.80 1.70
CA LEU A 181 -4.66 -3.35 3.03
C LEU A 181 -4.01 -4.73 3.23
N LEU A 182 -4.04 -5.59 2.20
CA LEU A 182 -3.40 -6.90 2.23
C LEU A 182 -1.86 -6.83 2.18
N CYS A 183 -1.29 -5.68 1.83
CA CYS A 183 0.15 -5.40 1.91
C CYS A 183 0.54 -4.75 3.23
N LYS A 184 -0.19 -3.75 3.69
CA LYS A 184 0.12 -3.02 4.92
C LYS A 184 -1.15 -2.46 5.57
N GLU A 185 -1.33 -2.78 6.85
CA GLU A 185 -2.47 -2.39 7.65
C GLU A 185 -2.63 -0.86 7.79
N THR A 186 -1.54 -0.10 7.69
CA THR A 186 -1.57 1.37 7.72
C THR A 186 -2.40 1.97 6.59
N ALA A 187 -2.65 1.20 5.51
CA ALA A 187 -3.53 1.62 4.43
C ALA A 187 -4.97 1.89 4.90
N VAL A 188 -5.41 1.39 6.07
CA VAL A 188 -6.71 1.76 6.68
C VAL A 188 -6.86 3.29 6.80
N GLY A 189 -5.75 4.02 6.95
CA GLY A 189 -5.73 5.48 6.97
C GLY A 189 -6.25 6.15 5.69
N LEU A 190 -6.34 5.43 4.58
CA LEU A 190 -6.95 5.94 3.33
C LEU A 190 -8.47 6.04 3.43
N LEU A 191 -9.14 5.23 4.26
CA LEU A 191 -10.59 5.26 4.41
C LEU A 191 -11.11 6.68 4.73
N PRO A 192 -10.69 7.34 5.83
CA PRO A 192 -11.20 8.69 6.14
C PRO A 192 -10.93 9.70 5.02
N VAL A 193 -9.82 9.57 4.29
CA VAL A 193 -9.52 10.44 3.13
C VAL A 193 -10.56 10.24 2.02
N ILE A 194 -10.89 8.99 1.66
CA ILE A 194 -11.93 8.67 0.67
C ILE A 194 -13.29 9.20 1.15
N LEU A 195 -13.64 8.97 2.43
CA LEU A 195 -14.92 9.41 2.98
C LEU A 195 -15.04 10.94 2.95
N ILE A 196 -14.03 11.66 3.45
CA ILE A 196 -13.97 13.12 3.41
C ILE A 196 -14.08 13.61 1.97
N PHE A 197 -13.37 12.99 1.04
CA PHE A 197 -13.44 13.38 -0.36
C PHE A 197 -14.83 13.15 -0.99
N ILE A 198 -15.54 12.06 -0.63
CA ILE A 198 -16.94 11.83 -1.00
C ILE A 198 -17.84 12.95 -0.50
N PHE A 199 -17.58 13.49 0.70
CA PHE A 199 -18.33 14.62 1.27
C PHE A 199 -17.94 15.97 0.67
N LEU A 200 -16.65 16.19 0.38
CA LEU A 200 -16.11 17.45 -0.15
C LEU A 200 -16.29 17.60 -1.66
N ILE A 201 -16.54 16.51 -2.41
CA ILE A 201 -16.97 16.64 -3.80
C ILE A 201 -18.28 17.43 -3.80
N ASP A 202 -18.22 18.66 -4.31
CA ASP A 202 -19.37 19.55 -4.34
C ASP A 202 -19.90 19.84 -5.75
N ASN A 203 -21.23 19.67 -5.83
CA ASN A 203 -22.26 20.45 -6.50
C ASN A 203 -22.59 20.44 -8.00
N ASN A 204 -21.89 19.75 -8.92
CA ASN A 204 -22.29 19.87 -10.35
C ASN A 204 -23.00 18.68 -11.00
N GLN A 205 -22.98 17.45 -10.47
CA GLN A 205 -23.69 16.33 -11.14
C GLN A 205 -24.24 15.24 -10.18
N THR A 206 -25.50 14.85 -10.49
CA THR A 206 -26.27 13.61 -10.21
C THR A 206 -26.56 13.12 -8.79
N PHE A 207 -25.80 13.47 -7.73
CA PHE A 207 -25.99 12.85 -6.41
C PHE A 207 -26.09 13.85 -5.25
N HIS A 208 -27.13 14.70 -5.26
CA HIS A 208 -27.35 15.69 -4.19
C HIS A 208 -27.83 15.09 -2.86
N SER A 209 -28.45 13.90 -2.87
CA SER A 209 -28.97 13.29 -1.65
C SER A 209 -27.84 12.74 -0.78
N LEU A 210 -27.85 13.06 0.51
CA LEU A 210 -27.02 12.43 1.54
C LEU A 210 -27.05 10.90 1.43
N LYS A 211 -28.21 10.32 1.08
CA LYS A 211 -28.40 8.89 0.84
C LYS A 211 -27.45 8.35 -0.23
N ASN A 212 -27.27 9.06 -1.34
CA ASN A 212 -26.41 8.61 -2.44
C ASN A 212 -24.93 8.68 -2.06
N ARG A 213 -24.53 9.71 -1.30
CA ARG A 213 -23.16 9.81 -0.75
C ARG A 213 -22.87 8.64 0.19
N LEU A 214 -23.80 8.30 1.08
CA LEU A 214 -23.69 7.13 1.95
C LEU A 214 -23.58 5.83 1.16
N ILE A 215 -24.35 5.66 0.08
CA ILE A 215 -24.27 4.48 -0.80
C ILE A 215 -22.88 4.36 -1.44
N LEU A 216 -22.26 5.47 -1.86
CA LEU A 216 -20.92 5.46 -2.44
C LEU A 216 -19.82 5.10 -1.44
N MET A 217 -20.08 5.24 -0.14
CA MET A 217 -19.13 4.84 0.92
C MET A 217 -19.15 3.33 1.17
N ILE A 218 -20.27 2.65 0.86
CA ILE A 218 -20.48 1.23 1.17
C ILE A 218 -19.33 0.35 0.66
N PRO A 219 -18.86 0.43 -0.60
CA PRO A 219 -17.80 -0.44 -1.09
C PRO A 219 -16.51 -0.32 -0.27
N PHE A 220 -16.11 0.89 0.10
CA PHE A 220 -14.87 1.12 0.85
C PHE A 220 -14.97 0.69 2.31
N VAL A 221 -16.13 0.89 2.93
CA VAL A 221 -16.42 0.39 4.28
C VAL A 221 -16.45 -1.14 4.26
N LEU A 222 -17.12 -1.76 3.29
CA LEU A 222 -17.13 -3.22 3.13
C LEU A 222 -15.74 -3.78 2.87
N THR A 223 -14.90 -3.13 2.06
CA THR A 223 -13.50 -3.53 1.85
C THR A 223 -12.72 -3.50 3.15
N THR A 224 -12.86 -2.45 3.96
CA THR A 224 -12.18 -2.33 5.25
C THR A 224 -12.67 -3.42 6.21
N SER A 225 -13.99 -3.60 6.34
CA SER A 225 -14.59 -4.64 7.18
C SER A 225 -14.16 -6.05 6.74
N PHE A 226 -14.13 -6.31 5.43
CA PHE A 226 -13.67 -7.59 4.88
C PHE A 226 -12.20 -7.86 5.23
N TYR A 227 -11.33 -6.87 5.05
CA TYR A 227 -9.92 -7.00 5.47
C TYR A 227 -9.80 -7.25 6.98
N LEU A 228 -10.53 -6.53 7.81
CA LEU A 228 -10.50 -6.70 9.27
C LEU A 228 -11.01 -8.09 9.69
N LEU A 229 -12.00 -8.65 9.00
CA LEU A 229 -12.49 -10.01 9.22
C LEU A 229 -11.45 -11.08 8.81
N LEU A 230 -10.82 -10.90 7.64
CA LEU A 230 -9.72 -11.78 7.23
C LEU A 230 -8.57 -11.73 8.24
N ARG A 231 -8.23 -10.52 8.69
CA ARG A 231 -7.21 -10.30 9.69
C ARG A 231 -7.60 -10.91 11.04
N SER A 232 -8.83 -10.76 11.52
CA SER A 232 -9.26 -11.31 12.82
C SER A 232 -9.22 -12.83 12.87
N TYR A 233 -9.54 -13.50 11.76
CA TYR A 233 -9.36 -14.95 11.64
C TYR A 233 -7.88 -15.37 11.78
N ALA A 234 -6.96 -14.53 11.27
CA ALA A 234 -5.52 -14.74 11.39
C ALA A 234 -4.91 -14.25 12.72
N ILE A 235 -5.54 -13.28 13.42
CA ILE A 235 -5.03 -12.62 14.65
C ILE A 235 -4.81 -13.62 15.79
N ASN A 236 -5.63 -14.68 15.88
CA ASN A 236 -5.36 -15.75 16.85
C ASN A 236 -4.01 -16.44 16.64
N ARG A 237 -3.28 -16.17 15.55
CA ARG A 237 -1.94 -16.69 15.27
C ARG A 237 -0.87 -15.59 15.11
N ASP A 238 -1.25 -14.32 15.22
CA ASP A 238 -0.34 -13.18 15.07
C ASP A 238 0.47 -12.96 16.37
N VAL A 239 1.79 -13.16 16.29
CA VAL A 239 2.70 -13.10 17.44
C VAL A 239 2.92 -11.64 17.88
N GLY A 240 2.87 -10.66 16.97
CA GLY A 240 3.08 -9.25 17.31
C GLY A 240 2.00 -8.72 18.25
N ILE A 241 0.74 -9.10 18.00
CA ILE A 241 -0.39 -8.76 18.87
C ILE A 241 -0.29 -9.53 20.20
N ARG A 242 0.04 -10.83 20.18
CA ARG A 242 0.16 -11.66 21.41
C ARG A 242 1.29 -11.24 22.36
N ILE A 243 2.41 -10.76 21.82
CA ILE A 243 3.50 -10.17 22.61
C ILE A 243 2.99 -8.94 23.36
N PHE A 244 2.19 -8.11 22.70
CA PHE A 244 1.77 -6.81 23.22
C PHE A 244 0.54 -6.87 24.12
N SER A 245 -0.46 -7.68 23.78
CA SER A 245 -1.65 -7.93 24.60
C SER A 245 -1.36 -8.79 25.85
N GLY A 246 -0.09 -9.13 26.09
CA GLY A 246 0.32 -9.90 27.27
C GLY A 246 -0.09 -11.37 27.26
N ILE A 247 -0.76 -11.85 26.21
CA ILE A 247 -1.18 -13.25 26.05
C ILE A 247 0.03 -14.20 26.10
N GLN A 248 1.20 -13.76 25.64
CA GLN A 248 2.42 -14.55 25.75
C GLN A 248 3.00 -14.63 27.17
N ARG A 249 2.66 -13.66 28.05
CA ARG A 249 3.09 -13.63 29.46
C ARG A 249 2.09 -14.35 30.39
N HIS A 250 0.82 -14.42 30.01
CA HIS A 250 -0.23 -15.09 30.76
C HIS A 250 -1.07 -15.98 29.84
N PRO A 251 -0.62 -17.22 29.55
CA PRO A 251 -1.34 -18.14 28.67
C PRO A 251 -2.74 -18.53 29.21
N GLU A 252 -3.01 -18.27 30.49
CA GLU A 252 -4.32 -18.47 31.13
C GLU A 252 -5.39 -17.44 30.70
N LEU A 253 -4.98 -16.27 30.16
CA LEU A 253 -5.88 -15.25 29.60
C LEU A 253 -6.31 -15.56 28.16
N ALA A 254 -5.74 -16.62 27.55
CA ALA A 254 -6.19 -17.15 26.26
C ALA A 254 -7.45 -18.03 26.41
N SER A 255 -8.34 -17.71 27.36
CA SER A 255 -9.65 -18.36 27.43
C SER A 255 -10.48 -17.99 26.20
N ASN A 256 -11.25 -18.94 25.68
CA ASN A 256 -12.13 -18.82 24.51
C ASN A 256 -13.33 -17.87 24.73
N ASP A 257 -13.22 -16.93 25.66
CA ASP A 257 -14.30 -15.98 25.96
C ASP A 257 -14.37 -14.91 24.87
N LEU A 258 -15.54 -14.78 24.24
CA LEU A 258 -15.82 -13.77 23.21
C LEU A 258 -15.52 -12.33 23.68
N THR A 259 -15.51 -12.09 24.98
CA THR A 259 -15.22 -10.80 25.62
C THR A 259 -13.73 -10.46 25.59
N THR A 260 -12.83 -11.41 25.87
CA THR A 260 -11.37 -11.20 25.80
C THR A 260 -10.92 -11.01 24.34
N SER A 261 -11.54 -11.74 23.40
CA SER A 261 -11.39 -11.53 21.95
C SER A 261 -11.67 -10.08 21.52
N ASN A 262 -12.79 -9.50 21.99
CA ASN A 262 -13.18 -8.15 21.59
C ASN A 262 -12.28 -7.05 22.17
N ILE A 263 -11.77 -7.24 23.40
CA ILE A 263 -10.82 -6.32 24.03
C ILE A 263 -9.48 -6.34 23.28
N ASN A 264 -9.00 -7.53 22.89
CA ASN A 264 -7.77 -7.68 22.10
C ASN A 264 -7.88 -7.02 20.71
N ILE A 265 -9.06 -7.03 20.09
CA ILE A 265 -9.31 -6.34 18.81
C ILE A 265 -9.20 -4.82 18.98
N ILE A 266 -9.75 -4.27 20.06
CA ILE A 266 -9.69 -2.82 20.34
C ILE A 266 -8.26 -2.37 20.67
N GLU A 267 -7.53 -3.14 21.47
CA GLU A 267 -6.11 -2.85 21.77
C GLU A 267 -5.22 -2.93 20.52
N ALA A 268 -5.46 -3.92 19.65
CA ALA A 268 -4.76 -4.04 18.38
C ALA A 268 -5.05 -2.83 17.45
N ILE A 269 -6.29 -2.34 17.40
CA ILE A 269 -6.63 -1.14 16.62
C ILE A 269 -5.93 0.11 17.20
N GLY A 270 -5.91 0.26 18.53
CA GLY A 270 -5.31 1.41 19.21
C GLY A 270 -3.80 1.53 19.05
N PHE A 271 -3.08 0.41 18.92
CA PHE A 271 -1.62 0.40 18.75
C PHE A 271 -1.17 0.95 17.39
N TYR A 272 -1.88 0.62 16.31
CA TYR A 272 -1.49 1.02 14.94
C TYR A 272 -1.97 2.43 14.52
N ILE A 273 -2.71 3.13 15.39
CA ILE A 273 -3.08 4.54 15.21
C ILE A 273 -2.02 5.48 15.85
N LYS A 274 -1.02 4.93 16.54
CA LYS A 274 0.12 5.68 17.08
C LYS A 274 1.25 5.85 16.08
#